data_AF-A0A1N6Z971-F1
#
_entry.id   AF-A0A1N6Z971-F1
#
_cell.length_a   1.000
_cell.length_b   1.000
_cell.length_c   1.000
_cell.angle_alpha   90.00
_cell.angle_beta   90.00
_cell.angle_gamma   90.00
#
_symmetry.space_group_name_H-M   'P 1'
#
loop_
_entity.id
_entity.type
_entity.pdbx_description
1 polymer ?
#
loop_
_entity_poly.entity_id
_entity_poly.type
_entity_poly.pdbx_seq_one_letter_code
_entity_poly.pdbx_strand_id
1 'polypeptide(L)'
;MSSYKTNYKRLRQNPETGKMLEALERGFSRFNVDFYLVGAVARDVWMRAINDIAPKRTTGDIDFAVLINRRGVYEKLRDYLIEKEGFHPYHQNTFVLIWKNGQEVDLMPFGSIEHDGKVKVEGTGLTTLHVTGFKEVYEAGLPEVELEDSSRFKFCTIPGIVLLKLIAWHDRPEVRVSDIQDITDILLNYFEMFSEQIFDHHSDLFEESDDENFLTKVAAQTLGREVGRIAGRNKTLSDRLTQILKENTESVTSSRIAAIMASTTGRTVEDCTKLLKLVQKGITEVT
;
A
#
# COMPACT_ATOMS: atom_id res chain seq x y z
N MET A 1 19.20 -1.04 -1.42
CA MET A 1 17.83 -0.76 -1.88
C MET A 1 17.71 -1.25 -3.30
N SER A 2 16.63 -1.97 -3.62
CA SER A 2 16.40 -2.48 -4.97
C SER A 2 15.90 -1.36 -5.88
N SER A 3 16.37 -1.34 -7.13
CA SER A 3 15.95 -0.40 -8.17
C SER A 3 15.40 -1.18 -9.35
N TYR A 4 14.25 -0.77 -9.88
CA TYR A 4 13.58 -1.42 -11.00
C TYR A 4 13.40 -0.45 -12.17
N LYS A 5 13.24 -0.97 -13.39
CA LYS A 5 12.94 -0.17 -14.59
C LYS A 5 11.59 -0.55 -15.17
N THR A 6 10.78 0.42 -15.56
CA THR A 6 9.46 0.18 -16.17
C THR A 6 9.01 1.33 -17.09
N ASN A 7 7.78 1.26 -17.59
CA ASN A 7 7.11 2.29 -18.40
C ASN A 7 5.64 2.46 -17.98
N TYR A 8 5.01 3.55 -18.44
CA TYR A 8 3.62 3.86 -18.07
C TYR A 8 2.63 2.78 -18.48
N LYS A 9 2.85 2.12 -19.63
CA LYS A 9 1.97 1.05 -20.11
C LYS A 9 1.94 -0.13 -19.12
N ARG A 10 3.10 -0.52 -18.57
CA ARG A 10 3.19 -1.57 -17.54
C ARG A 10 2.58 -1.15 -16.21
N LEU A 11 2.61 0.14 -15.89
CA LEU A 11 1.89 0.71 -14.74
C LEU A 11 0.41 0.97 -15.01
N ARG A 12 -0.05 0.68 -16.24
CA ARG A 12 -1.42 0.90 -16.72
C ARG A 12 -1.85 2.36 -16.60
N GLN A 13 -0.88 3.26 -16.77
CA GLN A 13 -1.02 4.71 -16.75
C GLN A 13 -0.88 5.27 -18.16
N ASN A 14 -1.38 6.50 -18.36
CA ASN A 14 -1.27 7.21 -19.63
C ASN A 14 0.14 7.83 -19.77
N PRO A 15 0.75 7.92 -20.96
CA PRO A 15 1.98 8.70 -21.16
C PRO A 15 1.94 10.14 -20.62
N GLU A 16 0.77 10.80 -20.62
CA GLU A 16 0.58 12.14 -20.03
C GLU A 16 0.79 12.16 -18.49
N THR A 17 0.80 10.99 -17.84
CA THR A 17 1.19 10.84 -16.43
C THR A 17 2.63 11.29 -16.21
N GLY A 18 3.53 11.22 -17.20
CA GLY A 18 4.90 11.72 -17.03
C GLY A 18 4.98 13.21 -16.75
N LYS A 19 4.24 14.04 -17.50
CA LYS A 19 4.19 15.49 -17.24
C LYS A 19 3.62 15.84 -15.87
N MET A 20 2.70 15.01 -15.37
CA MET A 20 2.16 15.14 -14.01
C MET A 20 3.23 14.80 -12.97
N LEU A 21 3.98 13.71 -13.15
CA LEU A 21 5.06 13.32 -12.25
C LEU A 21 6.17 14.38 -12.23
N GLU A 22 6.60 14.89 -13.38
CA GLU A 22 7.58 15.99 -13.45
C GLU A 22 7.11 17.24 -12.69
N ALA A 23 5.82 17.57 -12.78
CA ALA A 23 5.22 18.69 -12.06
C ALA A 23 5.21 18.46 -10.53
N LEU A 24 4.87 17.24 -10.10
CA LEU A 24 4.95 16.85 -8.70
C LEU A 24 6.40 16.91 -8.19
N GLU A 25 7.36 16.37 -8.94
CA GLU A 25 8.79 16.38 -8.59
C GLU A 25 9.34 17.80 -8.40
N ARG A 26 8.93 18.77 -9.25
CA ARG A 26 9.28 20.18 -9.07
C ARG A 26 8.73 20.74 -7.76
N GLY A 27 7.47 20.43 -7.44
CA GLY A 27 6.85 20.81 -6.16
C GLY A 27 7.58 20.19 -4.97
N PHE A 28 7.75 18.87 -4.97
CA PHE A 28 8.42 18.14 -3.89
C PHE A 28 9.86 18.62 -3.67
N SER A 29 10.62 18.82 -4.75
CA SER A 29 11.99 19.36 -4.69
C SER A 29 12.02 20.78 -4.12
N ARG A 30 11.09 21.65 -4.55
CA ARG A 30 11.01 23.04 -4.07
C ARG A 30 10.78 23.13 -2.56
N PHE A 31 9.96 22.25 -2.01
CA PHE A 31 9.63 22.24 -0.59
C PHE A 31 10.46 21.26 0.24
N ASN A 32 11.42 20.57 -0.39
CA ASN A 32 12.25 19.53 0.21
C ASN A 32 11.40 18.47 0.93
N VAL A 33 10.41 17.95 0.20
CA VAL A 33 9.47 16.92 0.64
C VAL A 33 9.86 15.60 -0.03
N ASP A 34 10.14 14.59 0.78
CA ASP A 34 10.30 13.22 0.28
C ASP A 34 8.91 12.59 0.11
N PHE A 35 8.81 11.61 -0.77
CA PHE A 35 7.54 10.98 -1.10
C PHE A 35 7.73 9.55 -1.58
N TYR A 36 6.65 8.77 -1.55
CA TYR A 36 6.62 7.47 -2.18
C TYR A 36 5.24 7.11 -2.68
N LEU A 37 5.21 6.38 -3.78
CA LEU A 37 3.99 5.87 -4.38
C LEU A 37 3.36 4.79 -3.48
N VAL A 38 2.06 4.87 -3.24
CA VAL A 38 1.28 3.89 -2.49
C VAL A 38 0.08 3.43 -3.33
N GLY A 39 -0.88 2.76 -2.70
CA GLY A 39 -2.14 2.42 -3.35
C GLY A 39 -2.01 1.39 -4.48
N ALA A 40 -2.97 1.42 -5.40
CA ALA A 40 -3.08 0.41 -6.44
C ALA A 40 -1.98 0.51 -7.52
N VAL A 41 -1.47 1.72 -7.80
CA VAL A 41 -0.34 1.87 -8.73
C VAL A 41 0.93 1.25 -8.16
N ALA A 42 1.22 1.41 -6.86
CA ALA A 42 2.37 0.75 -6.22
C ALA A 42 2.27 -0.78 -6.26
N ARG A 43 1.07 -1.34 -6.09
CA ARG A 43 0.80 -2.77 -6.30
C ARG A 43 1.10 -3.19 -7.75
N ASP A 44 0.69 -2.38 -8.72
CA ASP A 44 0.86 -2.68 -10.14
C ASP A 44 2.34 -2.63 -10.56
N VAL A 45 3.19 -1.82 -9.88
CA VAL A 45 4.65 -1.89 -10.05
C VAL A 45 5.14 -3.32 -9.74
N TRP A 46 4.76 -3.88 -8.59
CA TRP A 46 5.17 -5.23 -8.19
C TRP A 46 4.58 -6.32 -9.08
N MET A 47 3.26 -6.33 -9.22
CA MET A 47 2.57 -7.41 -9.91
C MET A 47 2.86 -7.36 -11.42
N ARG A 48 2.56 -6.22 -12.07
CA ARG A 48 2.58 -6.13 -13.53
C ARG A 48 3.95 -5.77 -14.09
N ALA A 49 4.60 -4.75 -13.53
CA ALA A 49 5.84 -4.25 -14.12
C ALA A 49 7.04 -5.16 -13.84
N ILE A 50 7.14 -5.67 -12.61
CA ILE A 50 8.26 -6.49 -12.15
C ILE A 50 8.02 -7.98 -12.46
N ASN A 51 6.82 -8.50 -12.16
CA ASN A 51 6.52 -9.94 -12.22
C ASN A 51 5.60 -10.36 -13.40
N ASP A 52 5.17 -9.43 -14.25
CA ASP A 52 4.25 -9.65 -15.39
C ASP A 52 2.88 -10.26 -15.04
N ILE A 53 2.52 -10.28 -13.75
CA ILE A 53 1.22 -10.74 -13.24
C ILE A 53 0.17 -9.64 -13.47
N ALA A 54 -0.94 -9.99 -14.11
CA ALA A 54 -2.03 -9.05 -14.37
C ALA A 54 -2.88 -8.82 -13.10
N PRO A 55 -2.90 -7.60 -12.52
CA PRO A 55 -3.71 -7.31 -11.34
C PRO A 55 -5.19 -7.33 -11.70
N LYS A 56 -6.04 -7.88 -10.82
CA LYS A 56 -7.48 -8.01 -11.10
C LYS A 56 -8.21 -6.68 -11.28
N ARG A 57 -7.72 -5.60 -10.67
CA ARG A 57 -8.34 -4.27 -10.66
C ARG A 57 -7.47 -3.23 -11.34
N THR A 58 -8.10 -2.31 -12.07
CA THR A 58 -7.47 -1.06 -12.55
C THR A 58 -7.74 0.06 -11.56
N THR A 59 -6.84 1.03 -11.48
CA THR A 59 -7.09 2.35 -10.89
C THR A 59 -6.81 3.44 -11.92
N GLY A 60 -7.61 4.51 -11.90
CA GLY A 60 -7.29 5.75 -12.62
C GLY A 60 -6.44 6.70 -11.78
N ASP A 61 -6.51 6.55 -10.46
CA ASP A 61 -5.98 7.50 -9.50
C ASP A 61 -4.56 7.09 -9.09
N ILE A 62 -3.74 8.08 -8.74
CA ILE A 62 -2.36 7.87 -8.28
C ILE A 62 -2.20 8.40 -6.86
N ASP A 63 -1.81 7.49 -5.96
CA ASP A 63 -1.66 7.78 -4.54
C ASP A 63 -0.20 8.00 -4.14
N PHE A 64 0.11 9.14 -3.52
CA PHE A 64 1.42 9.43 -2.94
C PHE A 64 1.33 9.69 -1.45
N ALA A 65 2.18 9.02 -0.70
CA ALA A 65 2.52 9.41 0.66
C ALA A 65 3.57 10.52 0.61
N VAL A 66 3.29 11.69 1.21
CA VAL A 66 4.19 12.85 1.21
C VAL A 66 4.68 13.19 2.61
N LEU A 67 6.00 13.23 2.81
CA LEU A 67 6.63 13.40 4.11
C LEU A 67 6.67 14.88 4.52
N ILE A 68 5.78 15.27 5.42
CA ILE A 68 5.63 16.64 5.92
C ILE A 68 6.12 16.73 7.37
N ASN A 69 7.29 17.35 7.54
CA ASN A 69 7.92 17.51 8.85
C ASN A 69 7.67 18.86 9.52
N ARG A 70 6.99 19.78 8.84
CA ARG A 70 6.72 21.13 9.34
C ARG A 70 5.30 21.56 8.96
N ARG A 71 4.57 22.11 9.92
CA ARG A 71 3.24 22.72 9.69
C ARG A 71 3.31 23.80 8.60
N GLY A 72 2.28 23.90 7.77
CA GLY A 72 2.20 24.88 6.68
C GLY A 72 2.93 24.49 5.40
N VAL A 73 3.80 23.45 5.41
CA VAL A 73 4.51 23.02 4.19
C VAL A 73 3.56 22.32 3.23
N TYR A 74 2.60 21.54 3.75
CA TYR A 74 1.62 20.85 2.92
C TYR A 74 0.75 21.83 2.12
N GLU A 75 0.24 22.86 2.80
CA GLU A 75 -0.58 23.91 2.19
C GLU A 75 0.21 24.65 1.11
N LYS A 76 1.46 25.07 1.41
CA LYS A 76 2.33 25.74 0.43
C LYS A 76 2.66 24.87 -0.79
N LEU A 77 2.90 23.58 -0.57
CA LEU A 77 3.13 22.62 -1.65
C LEU A 77 1.89 22.53 -2.55
N ARG A 78 0.71 22.36 -1.94
CA ARG A 78 -0.56 22.28 -2.66
C ARG A 78 -0.84 23.55 -3.46
N ASP A 79 -0.69 24.71 -2.84
CA ASP A 79 -0.89 26.00 -3.51
C ASP A 79 0.07 26.18 -4.68
N TYR A 80 1.34 25.79 -4.53
CA TYR A 80 2.30 25.81 -5.63
C TYR A 80 1.88 24.90 -6.79
N LEU A 81 1.45 23.66 -6.51
CA LEU A 81 1.02 22.72 -7.55
C LEU A 81 -0.19 23.28 -8.33
N ILE A 82 -1.12 23.94 -7.64
CA ILE A 82 -2.29 24.56 -8.27
C ILE A 82 -1.88 25.80 -9.09
N GLU A 83 -1.19 26.75 -8.46
CA GLU A 83 -0.91 28.06 -9.06
C GLU A 83 0.19 28.05 -10.13
N LYS A 84 1.15 27.11 -10.05
CA LYS A 84 2.35 27.11 -10.90
C LYS A 84 2.42 25.93 -11.85
N GLU A 85 1.97 24.75 -11.43
CA GLU A 85 2.08 23.54 -12.25
C GLU A 85 0.79 23.24 -13.06
N GLY A 86 -0.34 23.84 -12.64
CA GLY A 86 -1.62 23.76 -13.32
C GLY A 86 -2.48 22.57 -12.91
N PHE A 87 -2.33 22.10 -11.67
CA PHE A 87 -3.29 21.22 -11.02
C PHE A 87 -4.57 21.99 -10.65
N HIS A 88 -5.68 21.29 -10.57
CA HIS A 88 -6.95 21.84 -10.08
C HIS A 88 -7.28 21.26 -8.70
N PRO A 89 -7.80 22.07 -7.75
CA PRO A 89 -8.23 21.56 -6.47
C PRO A 89 -9.49 20.70 -6.60
N TYR A 90 -9.60 19.65 -5.79
CA TYR A 90 -10.86 18.93 -5.63
C TYR A 90 -11.60 19.37 -4.36
N HIS A 91 -12.75 20.03 -4.53
CA HIS A 91 -13.43 20.69 -3.41
C HIS A 91 -13.99 19.75 -2.33
N GLN A 92 -14.22 18.48 -2.66
CA GLN A 92 -14.76 17.47 -1.74
C GLN A 92 -13.67 16.79 -0.90
N ASN A 93 -12.41 16.83 -1.32
CA ASN A 93 -11.30 16.24 -0.59
C ASN A 93 -10.01 17.04 -0.81
N THR A 94 -9.54 17.70 0.25
CA THR A 94 -8.38 18.61 0.18
C THR A 94 -7.07 17.89 -0.17
N PHE A 95 -7.03 16.57 0.04
CA PHE A 95 -5.89 15.71 -0.25
C PHE A 95 -5.78 15.33 -1.73
N VAL A 96 -6.77 15.67 -2.56
CA VAL A 96 -6.82 15.32 -3.98
C VAL A 96 -6.58 16.54 -4.85
N LEU A 97 -5.71 16.37 -5.84
CA LEU A 97 -5.53 17.29 -6.95
C LEU A 97 -5.88 16.62 -8.26
N ILE A 98 -6.47 17.38 -9.18
CA ILE A 98 -6.86 16.90 -10.50
C ILE A 98 -5.85 17.43 -11.52
N TRP A 99 -5.22 16.52 -12.26
CA TRP A 99 -4.34 16.86 -13.38
C TRP A 99 -5.15 17.31 -14.62
N LYS A 100 -4.48 17.97 -15.56
CA LYS A 100 -5.09 18.61 -16.75
C LYS A 100 -5.95 17.68 -17.61
N ASN A 101 -5.70 16.37 -17.56
CA ASN A 101 -6.46 15.34 -18.28
C ASN A 101 -7.61 14.71 -17.44
N GLY A 102 -7.89 15.25 -16.24
CA GLY A 102 -8.91 14.73 -15.33
C GLY A 102 -8.42 13.64 -14.38
N GLN A 103 -7.14 13.24 -14.44
CA GLN A 103 -6.58 12.21 -13.55
C GLN A 103 -6.48 12.72 -12.11
N GLU A 104 -6.98 11.93 -11.15
CA GLU A 104 -6.90 12.23 -9.72
C GLU A 104 -5.55 11.82 -9.14
N VAL A 105 -5.01 12.68 -8.28
CA VAL A 105 -3.75 12.47 -7.56
C VAL A 105 -3.96 12.74 -6.08
N ASP A 106 -3.81 11.69 -5.28
CA ASP A 106 -3.98 11.73 -3.83
C ASP A 106 -2.62 12.03 -3.19
N LEU A 107 -2.49 13.20 -2.57
CA LEU A 107 -1.31 13.62 -1.82
C LEU A 107 -1.59 13.47 -0.33
N MET A 108 -1.21 12.32 0.22
CA MET A 108 -1.47 11.92 1.61
C MET A 108 -0.32 12.32 2.53
N PRO A 109 -0.47 13.39 3.33
CA PRO A 109 0.62 13.87 4.17
C PRO A 109 0.81 13.00 5.41
N PHE A 110 2.05 12.63 5.69
CA PHE A 110 2.45 11.92 6.90
C PHE A 110 3.74 12.53 7.48
N GLY A 111 4.13 12.13 8.69
CA GLY A 111 5.37 12.60 9.32
C GLY A 111 5.11 13.42 10.58
N SER A 112 5.94 14.44 10.85
CA SER A 112 5.92 15.14 12.15
C SER A 112 4.65 15.98 12.40
N ILE A 113 3.77 16.11 11.42
CA ILE A 113 2.46 16.78 11.57
C ILE A 113 1.33 15.83 11.98
N GLU A 114 1.60 14.53 12.05
CA GLU A 114 0.66 13.51 12.50
C GLU A 114 0.40 13.61 14.01
N HIS A 115 -0.86 13.43 14.40
CA HIS A 115 -1.28 13.33 15.78
C HIS A 115 -2.32 12.21 15.91
N ASP A 116 -2.06 11.25 16.79
CA ASP A 116 -2.91 10.07 17.02
C ASP A 116 -3.31 9.34 15.73
N GLY A 117 -2.34 9.09 14.84
CA GLY A 117 -2.59 8.36 13.60
C GLY A 117 -3.25 9.18 12.49
N LYS A 118 -3.48 10.49 12.71
CA LYS A 118 -4.24 11.35 11.80
C LYS A 118 -3.48 12.63 11.47
N VAL A 119 -3.74 13.15 10.27
CA VAL A 119 -3.31 14.48 9.85
C VAL A 119 -4.53 15.31 9.52
N LYS A 120 -4.59 16.52 10.08
CA LYS A 120 -5.62 17.52 9.80
C LYS A 120 -4.98 18.72 9.13
N VAL A 121 -5.56 19.15 8.01
CA VAL A 121 -5.11 20.31 7.23
C VAL A 121 -6.26 21.28 7.02
N GLU A 122 -5.95 22.50 6.63
CA GLU A 122 -6.97 23.51 6.30
C GLU A 122 -7.58 23.22 4.91
N GLY A 123 -8.87 23.52 4.72
CA GLY A 123 -9.56 23.31 3.45
C GLY A 123 -11.06 23.05 3.57
N THR A 124 -11.67 22.59 2.49
CA THR A 124 -13.10 22.21 2.40
C THR A 124 -13.26 20.71 2.16
N GLY A 125 -14.43 20.16 2.50
CA GLY A 125 -14.70 18.73 2.34
C GLY A 125 -13.93 17.86 3.34
N LEU A 126 -13.33 16.77 2.86
CA LEU A 126 -12.46 15.93 3.68
C LEU A 126 -11.16 16.67 3.98
N THR A 127 -10.91 16.91 5.27
CA THR A 127 -9.76 17.68 5.79
C THR A 127 -8.95 16.92 6.84
N THR A 128 -9.37 15.71 7.18
CA THR A 128 -8.67 14.81 8.11
C THR A 128 -8.42 13.48 7.43
N LEU A 129 -7.17 13.02 7.46
CA LEU A 129 -6.73 11.76 6.87
C LEU A 129 -6.13 10.86 7.95
N HIS A 130 -6.45 9.58 7.89
CA HIS A 130 -5.78 8.55 8.71
C HIS A 130 -4.53 8.09 7.96
N VAL A 131 -3.37 8.20 8.62
CA VAL A 131 -2.05 7.91 8.01
C VAL A 131 -1.20 6.95 8.87
N THR A 132 -1.86 6.27 9.81
CA THR A 132 -1.25 5.23 10.64
C THR A 132 -0.52 4.20 9.78
N GLY A 133 0.77 3.96 10.04
CA GLY A 133 1.61 3.01 9.33
C GLY A 133 2.46 3.60 8.20
N PHE A 134 2.18 4.83 7.73
CA PHE A 134 2.92 5.43 6.61
C PHE A 134 4.39 5.66 6.97
N LYS A 135 4.64 6.17 8.19
CA LYS A 135 5.99 6.39 8.70
C LYS A 135 6.77 5.08 8.85
N GLU A 136 6.15 4.05 9.41
CA GLU A 136 6.79 2.75 9.63
C GLU A 136 7.16 2.07 8.30
N VAL A 137 6.30 2.19 7.28
CA VAL A 137 6.58 1.73 5.92
C VAL A 137 7.76 2.48 5.31
N TYR A 138 7.78 3.81 5.45
CA TYR A 138 8.88 4.63 4.96
C TYR A 138 10.23 4.26 5.61
N GLU A 139 10.24 4.08 6.94
CA GLU A 139 11.42 3.72 7.73
C GLU A 139 11.87 2.27 7.54
N ALA A 140 11.00 1.39 7.05
CA ALA A 140 11.35 0.01 6.70
C ALA A 140 12.26 -0.09 5.47
N GLY A 141 12.35 0.99 4.69
CA GLY A 141 13.12 1.06 3.46
C GLY A 141 12.25 0.80 2.24
N LEU A 142 12.39 1.67 1.24
CA LEU A 142 11.58 1.66 0.04
C LEU A 142 12.44 1.35 -1.18
N PRO A 143 11.98 0.48 -2.10
CA PRO A 143 12.58 0.35 -3.43
C PRO A 143 12.32 1.60 -4.27
N GLU A 144 13.07 1.72 -5.35
CA GLU A 144 12.94 2.80 -6.32
C GLU A 144 12.59 2.23 -7.69
N VAL A 145 11.81 2.97 -8.46
CA VAL A 145 11.50 2.64 -9.85
C VAL A 145 11.91 3.80 -10.75
N GLU A 146 12.60 3.46 -11.84
CA GLU A 146 12.99 4.36 -12.91
C GLU A 146 12.03 4.15 -14.10
N LEU A 147 11.43 5.24 -14.56
CA LEU A 147 10.57 5.28 -15.75
C LEU A 147 11.40 5.59 -17.00
N GLU A 148 10.78 5.36 -18.17
CA GLU A 148 11.41 5.55 -19.48
C GLU A 148 11.84 6.99 -19.78
N ASP A 149 11.21 7.97 -19.13
CA ASP A 149 11.53 9.40 -19.18
C ASP A 149 12.63 9.81 -18.17
N SER A 150 13.27 8.83 -17.51
CA SER A 150 14.25 9.02 -16.42
C SER A 150 13.66 9.57 -15.11
N SER A 151 12.35 9.71 -15.00
CA SER A 151 11.68 10.01 -13.72
C SER A 151 11.91 8.87 -12.73
N ARG A 152 12.14 9.22 -11.46
CA ARG A 152 12.49 8.24 -10.43
C ARG A 152 11.74 8.52 -9.15
N PHE A 153 11.06 7.50 -8.63
CA PHE A 153 10.35 7.61 -7.36
C PHE A 153 10.42 6.32 -6.56
N LYS A 154 10.34 6.50 -5.25
CA LYS A 154 10.17 5.40 -4.31
C LYS A 154 8.75 4.87 -4.37
N PHE A 155 8.55 3.60 -4.10
CA PHE A 155 7.22 3.00 -4.04
C PHE A 155 7.10 2.03 -2.87
N CYS A 156 5.87 1.85 -2.39
CA CYS A 156 5.56 1.01 -1.26
C CYS A 156 5.89 -0.46 -1.54
N THR A 157 6.46 -1.15 -0.56
CA THR A 157 6.69 -2.60 -0.63
C THR A 157 5.36 -3.35 -0.55
N ILE A 158 5.27 -4.57 -1.08
CA ILE A 158 4.07 -5.40 -0.95
C ILE A 158 3.62 -5.57 0.52
N PRO A 159 4.51 -5.89 1.48
CA PRO A 159 4.15 -5.94 2.90
C PRO A 159 3.62 -4.59 3.42
N GLY A 160 4.21 -3.47 3.00
CA GLY A 160 3.72 -2.14 3.34
C GLY A 160 2.31 -1.86 2.78
N ILE A 161 2.05 -2.25 1.54
CA ILE A 161 0.71 -2.11 0.92
C ILE A 161 -0.33 -2.91 1.71
N VAL A 162 -0.01 -4.17 2.08
CA VAL A 162 -0.92 -5.03 2.86
C VAL A 162 -1.20 -4.42 4.24
N LEU A 163 -0.17 -3.94 4.93
CA LEU A 163 -0.30 -3.26 6.21
C LEU A 163 -1.25 -2.05 6.12
N LEU A 164 -0.96 -1.12 5.21
CA LEU A 164 -1.74 0.10 5.05
C LEU A 164 -3.20 -0.20 4.65
N LYS A 165 -3.42 -1.21 3.80
CA LYS A 165 -4.77 -1.64 3.40
C LYS A 165 -5.55 -2.30 4.52
N LEU A 166 -4.92 -3.11 5.38
CA LEU A 166 -5.58 -3.67 6.56
C LEU A 166 -6.03 -2.58 7.54
N ILE A 167 -5.17 -1.59 7.77
CA ILE A 167 -5.48 -0.43 8.63
C ILE A 167 -6.60 0.41 8.03
N ALA A 168 -6.51 0.75 6.74
CA ALA A 168 -7.52 1.54 6.03
C ALA A 168 -8.88 0.82 5.98
N TRP A 169 -8.88 -0.50 5.76
CA TRP A 169 -10.08 -1.31 5.84
C TRP A 169 -10.67 -1.31 7.24
N HIS A 170 -9.86 -1.50 8.29
CA HIS A 170 -10.36 -1.48 9.67
C HIS A 170 -10.94 -0.11 10.07
N ASP A 171 -10.42 1.00 9.54
CA ASP A 171 -10.98 2.33 9.77
C ASP A 171 -12.38 2.51 9.16
N ARG A 172 -12.62 1.95 7.96
CA ARG A 172 -13.85 2.15 7.16
C ARG A 172 -14.26 0.90 6.39
N PRO A 173 -14.58 -0.22 7.08
CA PRO A 173 -14.74 -1.52 6.43
C PRO A 173 -15.96 -1.60 5.50
N GLU A 174 -16.92 -0.69 5.65
CA GLU A 174 -18.11 -0.55 4.83
C GLU A 174 -17.85 -0.06 3.39
N VAL A 175 -16.79 0.71 3.16
CA VAL A 175 -16.45 1.26 1.82
C VAL A 175 -15.10 0.77 1.29
N ARG A 176 -14.33 0.03 2.09
CA ARG A 176 -12.98 -0.43 1.75
C ARG A 176 -12.89 -1.93 1.45
N VAL A 177 -13.99 -2.57 1.08
CA VAL A 177 -13.99 -4.00 0.66
C VAL A 177 -12.92 -4.28 -0.41
N SER A 178 -12.69 -3.31 -1.31
CA SER A 178 -11.65 -3.33 -2.32
C SER A 178 -10.24 -3.58 -1.79
N ASP A 179 -9.92 -3.10 -0.59
CA ASP A 179 -8.61 -3.29 0.01
C ASP A 179 -8.36 -4.75 0.38
N ILE A 180 -9.39 -5.45 0.88
CA ILE A 180 -9.28 -6.88 1.16
C ILE A 180 -9.17 -7.66 -0.16
N GLN A 181 -9.85 -7.25 -1.22
CA GLN A 181 -9.69 -7.86 -2.55
C GLN A 181 -8.25 -7.74 -3.06
N ASP A 182 -7.64 -6.57 -2.90
CA ASP A 182 -6.24 -6.33 -3.26
C ASP A 182 -5.28 -7.16 -2.40
N ILE A 183 -5.49 -7.24 -1.09
CA ILE A 183 -4.70 -8.09 -0.19
C ILE A 183 -4.83 -9.56 -0.61
N THR A 184 -6.03 -9.99 -1.02
CA THR A 184 -6.27 -11.36 -1.49
C THR A 184 -5.48 -11.64 -2.77
N ASP A 185 -5.51 -10.73 -3.73
CA ASP A 185 -4.79 -10.88 -5.01
C ASP A 185 -3.27 -10.91 -4.78
N ILE A 186 -2.76 -10.02 -3.92
CA ILE A 186 -1.37 -10.00 -3.48
C ILE A 186 -0.98 -11.34 -2.84
N LEU A 187 -1.76 -11.80 -1.85
CA LEU A 187 -1.48 -13.01 -1.08
C LEU A 187 -1.38 -14.25 -1.97
N LEU A 188 -2.32 -14.40 -2.91
CA LEU A 188 -2.36 -15.56 -3.80
C LEU A 188 -1.22 -15.59 -4.82
N ASN A 189 -0.67 -14.43 -5.18
CA ASN A 189 0.46 -14.32 -6.10
C ASN A 189 1.80 -14.09 -5.37
N TYR A 190 1.81 -14.06 -4.04
CA TYR A 190 2.99 -13.67 -3.27
C TYR A 190 4.15 -14.64 -3.45
N PHE A 191 3.88 -15.95 -3.54
CA PHE A 191 4.92 -16.94 -3.81
C PHE A 191 5.58 -16.70 -5.17
N GLU A 192 4.80 -16.46 -6.21
CA GLU A 192 5.30 -16.23 -7.56
C GLU A 192 6.17 -14.97 -7.62
N MET A 193 5.75 -13.90 -6.94
CA MET A 193 6.50 -12.63 -6.91
C MET A 193 7.80 -12.67 -6.09
N PHE A 194 7.89 -13.54 -5.09
CA PHE A 194 8.97 -13.51 -4.10
C PHE A 194 9.61 -14.87 -3.81
N SER A 195 9.49 -15.83 -4.72
CA SER A 195 9.97 -17.21 -4.51
C SER A 195 11.44 -17.27 -4.11
N GLU A 196 12.32 -16.53 -4.78
CA GLU A 196 13.75 -16.46 -4.45
C GLU A 196 13.97 -15.99 -3.00
N GLN A 197 13.32 -14.89 -2.58
CA GLN A 197 13.47 -14.38 -1.21
C GLN A 197 12.87 -15.33 -0.17
N ILE A 198 11.78 -16.01 -0.51
CA ILE A 198 11.16 -17.03 0.33
C ILE A 198 12.14 -18.20 0.55
N PHE A 199 12.78 -18.70 -0.51
CA PHE A 199 13.79 -19.76 -0.38
C PHE A 199 15.01 -19.32 0.42
N ASP A 200 15.48 -18.09 0.21
CA ASP A 200 16.71 -17.58 0.84
C ASP A 200 16.53 -17.22 2.32
N HIS A 201 15.36 -16.72 2.72
CA HIS A 201 15.15 -16.13 4.05
C HIS A 201 14.05 -16.79 4.88
N HIS A 202 13.26 -17.68 4.27
CA HIS A 202 12.11 -18.34 4.89
C HIS A 202 12.09 -19.86 4.61
N SER A 203 13.27 -20.45 4.38
CA SER A 203 13.42 -21.90 4.17
C SER A 203 12.93 -22.74 5.34
N ASP A 204 12.88 -22.17 6.56
CA ASP A 204 12.34 -22.80 7.76
C ASP A 204 10.83 -23.10 7.67
N LEU A 205 10.12 -22.50 6.72
CA LEU A 205 8.70 -22.75 6.47
C LEU A 205 8.45 -23.96 5.55
N PHE A 206 9.50 -24.53 4.96
CA PHE A 206 9.36 -25.67 4.06
C PHE A 206 9.39 -26.98 4.85
N GLU A 207 8.31 -27.76 4.76
CA GLU A 207 8.14 -29.09 5.32
C GLU A 207 7.66 -30.05 4.22
N GLU A 208 7.88 -31.36 4.40
CA GLU A 208 7.31 -32.36 3.50
C GLU A 208 5.79 -32.30 3.58
N SER A 209 5.13 -31.98 2.46
CA SER A 209 3.68 -31.80 2.40
C SER A 209 3.13 -32.21 1.04
N ASP A 210 2.08 -33.03 1.05
CA ASP A 210 1.31 -33.38 -0.16
C ASP A 210 0.15 -32.39 -0.43
N ASP A 211 0.09 -31.27 0.30
CA ASP A 211 -0.94 -30.26 0.12
C ASP A 211 -0.70 -29.43 -1.14
N GLU A 212 -1.62 -29.48 -2.10
CA GLU A 212 -1.57 -28.70 -3.34
C GLU A 212 -1.50 -27.17 -3.10
N ASN A 213 -1.97 -26.68 -1.94
CA ASN A 213 -1.90 -25.27 -1.56
C ASN A 213 -0.66 -24.93 -0.69
N PHE A 214 0.28 -25.86 -0.54
CA PHE A 214 1.43 -25.71 0.35
C PHE A 214 2.21 -24.41 0.11
N LEU A 215 2.54 -24.09 -1.15
CA LEU A 215 3.28 -22.86 -1.50
C LEU A 215 2.49 -21.59 -1.15
N THR A 216 1.16 -21.61 -1.29
CA THR A 216 0.30 -20.48 -0.87
C THR A 216 0.32 -20.31 0.64
N LYS A 217 0.38 -21.40 1.41
CA LYS A 217 0.49 -21.36 2.87
C LYS A 217 1.83 -20.80 3.34
N VAL A 218 2.93 -21.25 2.72
CA VAL A 218 4.29 -20.70 2.96
C VAL A 218 4.31 -19.20 2.65
N ALA A 219 3.72 -18.79 1.52
CA ALA A 219 3.62 -17.39 1.14
C ALA A 219 2.80 -16.56 2.14
N ALA A 220 1.69 -17.09 2.64
CA ALA A 220 0.86 -16.42 3.64
C ALA A 220 1.62 -16.14 4.94
N GLN A 221 2.32 -17.15 5.47
CA GLN A 221 3.10 -16.99 6.68
C GLN A 221 4.32 -16.07 6.45
N THR A 222 4.97 -16.15 5.29
CA THR A 222 6.07 -15.25 4.93
C THR A 222 5.62 -13.79 4.84
N LEU A 223 4.53 -13.52 4.12
CA LEU A 223 3.94 -12.19 4.05
C LEU A 223 3.59 -11.66 5.45
N GLY A 224 3.07 -12.54 6.33
CA GLY A 224 2.89 -12.22 7.74
C GLY A 224 4.17 -11.74 8.41
N ARG A 225 5.28 -12.48 8.30
CA ARG A 225 6.58 -12.06 8.86
C ARG A 225 7.02 -10.70 8.33
N GLU A 226 6.93 -10.47 7.02
CA GLU A 226 7.35 -9.18 6.45
C GLU A 226 6.47 -8.02 6.93
N VAL A 227 5.16 -8.20 7.00
CA VAL A 227 4.23 -7.20 7.54
C VAL A 227 4.53 -6.94 9.03
N GLY A 228 4.78 -8.00 9.80
CA GLY A 228 5.11 -7.94 11.22
C GLY A 228 6.39 -7.15 11.49
N ARG A 229 7.43 -7.32 10.67
CA ARG A 229 8.69 -6.55 10.80
C ARG A 229 8.51 -5.05 10.57
N ILE A 230 7.56 -4.64 9.73
CA ILE A 230 7.21 -3.22 9.56
C ILE A 230 6.41 -2.75 10.77
N ALA A 231 5.34 -3.46 11.13
CA ALA A 231 4.44 -3.07 12.22
C ALA A 231 5.13 -3.05 13.58
N GLY A 232 6.07 -3.97 13.84
CA GLY A 232 6.82 -4.10 15.10
C GLY A 232 7.70 -2.90 15.45
N ARG A 233 7.91 -1.97 14.50
CA ARG A 233 8.60 -0.69 14.75
C ARG A 233 7.79 0.24 15.65
N ASN A 234 6.48 0.01 15.77
CA ASN A 234 5.57 0.81 16.56
C ASN A 234 4.60 -0.10 17.32
N LYS A 235 4.69 -0.11 18.65
CA LYS A 235 3.88 -1.00 19.51
C LYS A 235 2.37 -0.81 19.30
N THR A 236 1.91 0.43 19.18
CA THR A 236 0.48 0.74 18.96
C THR A 236 0.00 0.20 17.61
N LEU A 237 0.82 0.32 16.56
CA LEU A 237 0.53 -0.23 15.23
C LEU A 237 0.50 -1.77 15.26
N SER A 238 1.49 -2.39 15.89
CA SER A 238 1.59 -3.84 16.07
C SER A 238 0.39 -4.40 16.84
N ASP A 239 -0.01 -3.74 17.94
CA ASP A 239 -1.18 -4.13 18.74
C ASP A 239 -2.47 -4.03 17.94
N ARG A 240 -2.63 -2.93 17.19
CA ARG A 240 -3.79 -2.73 16.33
C ARG A 240 -3.87 -3.80 15.23
N LEU A 241 -2.75 -4.11 14.57
CA LEU A 241 -2.69 -5.15 13.55
C LEU A 241 -3.03 -6.54 14.13
N THR A 242 -2.49 -6.85 15.31
CA THR A 242 -2.77 -8.10 16.03
C THR A 242 -4.25 -8.23 16.35
N GLN A 243 -4.88 -7.14 16.81
CA GLN A 243 -6.31 -7.10 17.11
C GLN A 243 -7.16 -7.33 15.85
N ILE A 244 -6.85 -6.65 14.74
CA ILE A 244 -7.54 -6.83 13.44
C ILE A 244 -7.54 -8.30 13.02
N LEU A 245 -6.36 -8.94 13.10
CA LEU A 245 -6.22 -10.33 12.68
C LEU A 245 -6.93 -11.27 13.64
N LYS A 246 -6.82 -11.06 14.95
CA LYS A 246 -7.50 -11.86 15.97
C LYS A 246 -9.02 -11.88 15.74
N GLU A 247 -9.64 -10.72 15.53
CA GLU A 247 -11.07 -10.60 15.24
C GLU A 247 -11.49 -11.37 13.97
N ASN A 248 -10.56 -11.53 13.01
CA ASN A 248 -10.79 -12.21 11.74
C ASN A 248 -10.21 -13.64 11.68
N THR A 249 -9.69 -14.18 12.78
CA THR A 249 -9.18 -15.56 12.86
C THR A 249 -9.79 -16.37 14.01
N GLU A 250 -10.47 -15.73 14.96
CA GLU A 250 -11.15 -16.39 16.09
C GLU A 250 -12.20 -17.42 15.64
N SER A 251 -13.11 -17.03 14.74
CA SER A 251 -14.14 -17.91 14.18
C SER A 251 -14.32 -17.68 12.69
N VAL A 252 -14.54 -18.78 11.95
CA VAL A 252 -14.86 -18.75 10.52
C VAL A 252 -16.12 -17.93 10.25
N THR A 253 -17.14 -18.05 11.11
CA THR A 253 -18.43 -17.38 10.93
C THR A 253 -18.39 -15.88 11.19
N SER A 254 -17.41 -15.39 11.95
CA SER A 254 -17.26 -13.97 12.27
C SER A 254 -16.19 -13.27 11.43
N SER A 255 -15.40 -14.00 10.65
CA SER A 255 -14.30 -13.44 9.87
C SER A 255 -14.80 -12.68 8.64
N ARG A 256 -14.91 -11.36 8.78
CA ARG A 256 -15.30 -10.47 7.67
C ARG A 256 -14.25 -10.47 6.56
N ILE A 257 -12.97 -10.48 6.91
CA ILE A 257 -11.88 -10.55 5.92
C ILE A 257 -11.97 -11.87 5.14
N ALA A 258 -12.10 -13.02 5.81
CA ALA A 258 -12.19 -14.31 5.12
C ALA A 258 -13.43 -14.41 4.23
N ALA A 259 -14.58 -13.85 4.66
CA ALA A 259 -15.79 -13.81 3.84
C ALA A 259 -15.58 -12.99 2.55
N ILE A 260 -14.90 -11.84 2.63
CA ILE A 260 -14.57 -11.04 1.44
C ILE A 260 -13.58 -11.79 0.54
N MET A 261 -12.53 -12.41 1.10
CA MET A 261 -11.56 -13.21 0.34
C MET A 261 -12.26 -14.34 -0.43
N ALA A 262 -13.14 -15.09 0.23
CA ALA A 262 -13.90 -16.19 -0.37
C ALA A 262 -14.76 -15.71 -1.55
N SER A 263 -15.43 -14.55 -1.39
CA SER A 263 -16.30 -13.96 -2.42
C SER A 263 -15.60 -13.64 -3.76
N THR A 264 -14.26 -13.61 -3.80
CA THR A 264 -13.48 -13.19 -4.97
C THR A 264 -12.49 -14.23 -5.49
N THR A 265 -12.46 -15.41 -4.88
CA THR A 265 -11.44 -16.45 -5.16
C THR A 265 -12.01 -17.83 -5.46
N GLY A 266 -13.33 -18.03 -5.25
CA GLY A 266 -13.94 -19.36 -5.34
C GLY A 266 -13.53 -20.32 -4.20
N ARG A 267 -12.71 -19.85 -3.24
CA ARG A 267 -12.33 -20.58 -2.03
C ARG A 267 -13.44 -20.51 -0.98
N THR A 268 -13.43 -21.46 -0.05
CA THR A 268 -14.33 -21.45 1.12
C THR A 268 -13.89 -20.39 2.14
N VAL A 269 -14.80 -19.94 3.00
CA VAL A 269 -14.47 -19.01 4.10
C VAL A 269 -13.50 -19.69 5.07
N GLU A 270 -13.65 -21.00 5.27
CA GLU A 270 -12.78 -21.84 6.07
C GLU A 270 -11.33 -21.79 5.55
N ASP A 271 -11.12 -21.94 4.24
CA ASP A 271 -9.79 -21.91 3.65
C ASP A 271 -9.16 -20.51 3.70
N CYS A 272 -9.96 -19.46 3.44
CA CYS A 272 -9.48 -18.09 3.62
C CYS A 272 -9.13 -17.78 5.09
N THR A 273 -9.89 -18.31 6.05
CA THR A 273 -9.59 -18.19 7.48
C THR A 273 -8.27 -18.90 7.84
N LYS A 274 -7.99 -20.08 7.26
CA LYS A 274 -6.70 -20.77 7.44
C LYS A 274 -5.53 -19.93 6.92
N LEU A 275 -5.69 -19.31 5.75
CA LEU A 275 -4.66 -18.40 5.20
C LEU A 275 -4.42 -17.19 6.11
N LEU A 276 -5.48 -16.56 6.63
CA LEU A 276 -5.34 -15.45 7.59
C LEU A 276 -4.66 -15.87 8.89
N LYS A 277 -4.93 -17.08 9.39
CA LYS A 277 -4.22 -17.64 10.56
C LYS A 277 -2.72 -17.78 10.31
N LEU A 278 -2.31 -18.11 9.09
CA LEU A 278 -0.90 -18.19 8.72
C LEU A 278 -0.26 -16.79 8.65
N VAL A 279 -0.96 -15.80 8.08
CA VAL A 279 -0.51 -14.39 8.13
C VAL A 279 -0.35 -13.93 9.58
N GLN A 280 -1.34 -14.22 10.45
CA GLN A 280 -1.27 -13.91 11.88
C GLN A 280 -0.10 -14.60 12.58
N LYS A 281 0.13 -15.89 12.29
CA LYS A 281 1.26 -16.65 12.84
C LYS A 281 2.58 -16.00 12.44
N GLY A 282 2.75 -15.66 11.16
CA GLY A 282 3.96 -15.01 10.67
C GLY A 282 4.24 -13.66 11.35
N ILE A 283 3.21 -12.85 11.58
CA ILE A 283 3.34 -11.58 12.32
C ILE A 283 3.81 -11.85 13.76
N THR A 284 3.15 -12.77 14.45
CA THR A 284 3.44 -13.10 15.86
C THR A 284 4.86 -13.64 16.05
N GLU A 285 5.46 -14.27 15.03
CA GLU A 285 6.83 -14.78 15.10
C GLU A 285 7.91 -13.69 15.14
N VAL A 286 7.58 -12.45 14.77
CA VAL A 286 8.56 -11.36 14.59
C VAL A 286 8.24 -10.08 15.36
N THR A 287 7.13 -10.03 16.09
CA THR A 287 6.70 -8.89 16.92
C THR A 287 6.66 -9.27 18.39
#